data_AF-A0A2N9B3V5-F1
#
_entry.id   AF-A0A2N9B3V5-F1
#
_cell.length_a   1.000
_cell.length_b   1.000
_cell.length_c   1.000
_cell.angle_alpha   90.00
_cell.angle_beta   90.00
_cell.angle_gamma   90.00
#
_symmetry.space_group_name_H-M   'P 1'
#
loop_
_entity.id
_entity.type
_entity.pdbx_description
1 polymer ?
#
loop_
_entity_poly.entity_id
_entity_poly.type
_entity_poly.pdbx_seq_one_letter_code
_entity_poly.pdbx_strand_id
1 'polypeptide(L)'
;MPRLRTALRATATATVLTAAVLTAPGAVAAEQSAASASATVCGSGYTLRKAIPLPLGVDPDLRKATLFAYENGGKGCAILDNNVGRAQYMSVQICKVDGTACDPDSGTFSEYAGPVYVSSFACAPVTAKMGSSSGSLYINYKSSYVFPCG
;
A
#
# COMPACT_ATOMS: atom_id res chain seq x y z
N MET A 1 42.86 -42.55 -44.07
CA MET A 1 43.76 -42.75 -42.91
C MET A 1 44.81 -41.64 -42.97
N PRO A 2 44.81 -40.68 -42.04
CA PRO A 2 45.56 -40.85 -40.79
C PRO A 2 44.78 -40.41 -39.54
N ARG A 3 45.23 -40.97 -38.42
CA ARG A 3 44.79 -40.70 -37.05
C ARG A 3 45.46 -39.43 -36.55
N LEU A 4 44.73 -38.57 -35.84
CA LEU A 4 45.36 -37.72 -34.84
C LEU A 4 44.50 -37.68 -33.58
N ARG A 5 45.06 -38.30 -32.54
CA ARG A 5 44.61 -38.26 -31.15
C ARG A 5 45.14 -36.95 -30.56
N THR A 6 44.31 -36.16 -29.90
CA THR A 6 44.78 -35.04 -29.08
C THR A 6 44.02 -35.01 -27.76
N ALA A 7 44.80 -34.71 -26.73
CA ALA A 7 44.61 -35.12 -25.36
C ALA A 7 43.68 -34.22 -24.55
N LEU A 8 43.03 -34.90 -23.61
CA LEU A 8 42.47 -34.47 -22.33
C LEU A 8 43.03 -33.15 -21.76
N ARG A 9 42.13 -32.21 -21.48
CA ARG A 9 42.25 -31.27 -20.35
C ARG A 9 40.92 -31.25 -19.60
N ALA A 10 40.83 -32.09 -18.58
CA ALA A 10 39.76 -32.02 -17.59
C ALA A 10 40.10 -30.90 -16.60
N THR A 11 39.58 -29.71 -16.82
CA THR A 11 39.55 -28.65 -15.80
C THR A 11 38.27 -28.83 -14.98
N ALA A 12 38.40 -29.46 -13.82
CA ALA A 12 37.36 -29.47 -12.80
C ALA A 12 37.30 -28.08 -12.14
N THR A 13 36.35 -27.25 -12.57
CA THR A 13 35.97 -26.04 -11.85
C THR A 13 34.74 -26.33 -11.00
N ALA A 14 34.96 -26.32 -9.68
CA ALA A 14 33.93 -26.34 -8.66
C ALA A 14 33.17 -25.00 -8.60
N THR A 15 32.04 -25.03 -7.91
CA THR A 15 31.19 -23.90 -7.46
C THR A 15 30.21 -23.37 -8.53
N VAL A 16 28.95 -23.07 -8.25
CA VAL A 16 28.29 -22.55 -7.04
C VAL A 16 26.87 -23.16 -6.96
N LEU A 17 26.44 -23.69 -5.80
CA LEU A 17 25.00 -23.87 -5.55
C LEU A 17 24.40 -22.47 -5.36
N THR A 18 23.81 -21.91 -6.42
CA THR A 18 22.93 -20.75 -6.28
C THR A 18 21.70 -21.21 -5.53
N ALA A 19 21.60 -20.83 -4.26
CA ALA A 19 20.36 -20.90 -3.51
C ALA A 19 19.30 -20.12 -4.31
N ALA A 20 18.29 -20.82 -4.82
CA ALA A 20 17.10 -20.20 -5.37
C ALA A 20 16.38 -19.51 -4.20
N VAL A 21 16.63 -18.21 -4.05
CA VAL A 21 15.81 -17.37 -3.19
C VAL A 21 14.46 -17.30 -3.88
N LEU A 22 13.48 -18.06 -3.39
CA LEU A 22 12.06 -17.83 -3.69
C LEU A 22 11.68 -16.47 -3.09
N THR A 23 12.09 -15.40 -3.75
CA THR A 23 11.45 -14.10 -3.58
C THR A 23 10.12 -14.22 -4.31
N ALA A 24 9.03 -14.35 -3.57
CA ALA A 24 7.67 -14.28 -4.13
C ALA A 24 7.48 -12.89 -4.76
N PRO A 25 7.46 -12.74 -6.11
CA PRO A 25 7.41 -11.42 -6.75
C PRO A 25 5.99 -10.81 -6.75
N GLY A 26 4.99 -11.59 -6.32
CA GLY A 26 3.57 -11.24 -6.51
C GLY A 26 3.06 -10.14 -5.59
N ALA A 27 3.33 -10.24 -4.29
CA ALA A 27 2.77 -9.31 -3.30
C ALA A 27 3.33 -7.90 -3.47
N VAL A 28 4.67 -7.77 -3.59
CA VAL A 28 5.34 -6.47 -3.74
C VAL A 28 4.98 -5.77 -5.05
N ALA A 29 4.82 -6.51 -6.16
CA ALA A 29 4.48 -5.93 -7.45
C ALA A 29 3.01 -5.48 -7.52
N ALA A 30 2.09 -6.25 -6.94
CA ALA A 30 0.68 -5.89 -6.87
C ALA A 30 0.46 -4.69 -5.95
N GLU A 31 1.10 -4.68 -4.78
CA GLU A 31 1.05 -3.55 -3.85
C GLU A 31 1.68 -2.30 -4.44
N GLN A 32 2.79 -2.41 -5.16
CA GLN A 32 3.43 -1.27 -5.82
C GLN A 32 2.61 -0.75 -7.00
N SER A 33 1.93 -1.61 -7.75
CA SER A 33 1.04 -1.22 -8.85
C SER A 33 -0.23 -0.54 -8.34
N ALA A 34 -0.84 -1.07 -7.29
CA ALA A 34 -1.97 -0.44 -6.62
C ALA A 34 -1.55 0.91 -6.01
N ALA A 35 -0.39 0.97 -5.35
CA ALA A 35 0.18 2.19 -4.74
C ALA A 35 0.57 3.27 -5.76
N SER A 36 0.96 2.89 -6.98
CA SER A 36 1.34 3.84 -8.05
C SER A 36 0.14 4.32 -8.87
N ALA A 37 -0.85 3.46 -9.12
CA ALA A 37 -2.16 3.89 -9.63
C ALA A 37 -2.82 4.89 -8.67
N SER A 38 -2.72 4.63 -7.36
CA SER A 38 -3.22 5.54 -6.32
C SER A 38 -2.35 6.77 -6.07
N ALA A 39 -1.04 6.74 -6.33
CA ALA A 39 -0.19 7.93 -6.25
C ALA A 39 -0.63 9.02 -7.23
N THR A 40 -1.14 8.62 -8.40
CA THR A 40 -1.71 9.55 -9.38
C THR A 40 -2.92 10.31 -8.81
N VAL A 41 -3.65 9.72 -7.88
CA VAL A 41 -4.90 10.27 -7.32
C VAL A 41 -4.63 11.48 -6.41
N CYS A 42 -3.56 11.44 -5.60
CA CYS A 42 -3.16 12.58 -4.76
C CYS A 42 -2.51 13.73 -5.57
N GLY A 43 -2.16 13.47 -6.83
CA GLY A 43 -1.55 14.45 -7.74
C GLY A 43 -0.02 14.48 -7.69
N SER A 44 0.55 15.26 -8.62
CA SER A 44 2.01 15.36 -8.80
C SER A 44 2.71 15.93 -7.57
N GLY A 45 3.88 15.37 -7.25
CA GLY A 45 4.71 15.81 -6.12
C GLY A 45 4.37 15.13 -4.78
N TYR A 46 3.29 14.35 -4.73
CA TYR A 46 3.01 13.47 -3.59
C TYR A 46 3.81 12.18 -3.70
N THR A 47 4.48 11.79 -2.62
CA THR A 47 5.25 10.53 -2.52
C THR A 47 4.61 9.59 -1.50
N LEU A 48 4.64 8.29 -1.78
CA LEU A 48 4.08 7.29 -0.87
C LEU A 48 4.80 7.35 0.47
N ARG A 49 4.05 7.60 1.54
CA ARG A 49 4.57 7.62 2.91
C ARG A 49 4.29 6.32 3.64
N LYS A 50 3.07 5.81 3.52
CA LYS A 50 2.64 4.60 4.22
C LYS A 50 1.57 3.87 3.42
N ALA A 51 1.65 2.54 3.42
CA ALA A 51 0.60 1.66 2.95
C ALA A 51 0.25 0.73 4.12
N ILE A 52 -1.01 0.75 4.55
CA ILE A 52 -1.46 -0.05 5.70
C ILE A 52 -2.52 -1.03 5.19
N PRO A 53 -2.23 -2.35 5.15
CA PRO A 53 -3.25 -3.34 4.83
C PRO A 53 -4.28 -3.41 5.97
N LEU A 54 -5.56 -3.45 5.61
CA LEU A 54 -6.67 -3.50 6.54
C LEU A 54 -7.62 -4.67 6.21
N PRO A 55 -8.26 -5.31 7.22
CA PRO A 55 -8.11 -5.02 8.66
C PRO A 55 -6.72 -5.37 9.21
N LEU A 56 -6.35 -4.83 10.38
CA LEU A 56 -5.06 -5.15 10.99
C LEU A 56 -5.04 -6.56 11.58
N GLY A 57 -3.86 -7.19 11.58
CA GLY A 57 -3.65 -8.47 12.25
C GLY A 57 -4.26 -9.69 11.53
N VAL A 58 -4.73 -9.51 10.29
CA VAL A 58 -5.12 -10.62 9.42
C VAL A 58 -4.01 -10.93 8.43
N ASP A 59 -4.07 -12.13 7.84
CA ASP A 59 -3.21 -12.52 6.74
C ASP A 59 -3.30 -11.49 5.58
N PRO A 60 -2.18 -11.05 4.99
CA PRO A 60 -2.18 -10.14 3.84
C PRO A 60 -3.12 -10.55 2.71
N ASP A 61 -3.30 -11.85 2.47
CA ASP A 61 -4.20 -12.36 1.41
C ASP A 61 -5.68 -12.18 1.75
N LEU A 62 -6.00 -11.91 3.02
CA LEU A 62 -7.36 -11.64 3.51
C LEU A 62 -7.65 -10.13 3.66
N ARG A 63 -6.71 -9.29 3.21
CA ARG A 63 -6.86 -7.84 3.15
C ARG A 63 -8.10 -7.45 2.36
N LYS A 64 -8.89 -6.55 2.95
CA LYS A 64 -10.11 -6.00 2.34
C LYS A 64 -9.88 -4.60 1.78
N ALA A 65 -8.92 -3.88 2.33
CA ALA A 65 -8.58 -2.53 1.92
C ALA A 65 -7.11 -2.26 2.16
N THR A 66 -6.56 -1.24 1.49
CA THR A 66 -5.30 -0.63 1.95
C THR A 66 -5.44 0.87 2.07
N LEU A 67 -5.08 1.38 3.25
CA LEU A 67 -4.99 2.81 3.50
C LEU A 67 -3.62 3.29 3.01
N PHE A 68 -3.63 4.06 1.94
CA PHE A 68 -2.44 4.74 1.44
C PHE A 68 -2.40 6.16 1.97
N ALA A 69 -1.23 6.57 2.43
CA ALA A 69 -0.94 7.93 2.83
C ALA A 69 0.27 8.44 2.05
N TYR A 70 0.15 9.65 1.55
CA TYR A 70 1.15 10.34 0.75
C TYR A 70 1.49 11.69 1.37
N GLU A 71 2.71 12.14 1.12
CA GLU A 71 3.20 13.42 1.62
C GLU A 71 3.79 14.29 0.50
N ASN A 72 3.66 15.61 0.66
CA ASN A 72 4.27 16.61 -0.22
C ASN A 72 4.59 17.87 0.61
N GLY A 73 5.86 18.06 0.98
CA GLY A 73 6.33 19.30 1.61
C GLY A 73 5.52 19.78 2.83
N GLY A 74 5.16 18.86 3.73
CA GLY A 74 4.35 19.14 4.93
C GLY A 74 2.84 18.94 4.75
N LYS A 75 2.36 18.73 3.52
CA LYS A 75 0.97 18.39 3.20
C LYS A 75 0.77 16.89 3.14
N GLY A 76 -0.39 16.42 3.57
CA GLY A 76 -0.78 15.01 3.54
C GLY A 76 -1.93 14.77 2.57
N CYS A 77 -1.97 13.57 2.01
CA CYS A 77 -3.09 13.04 1.25
C CYS A 77 -3.32 11.59 1.66
N ALA A 78 -4.57 11.15 1.77
CA ALA A 78 -4.89 9.76 2.02
C ALA A 78 -6.00 9.25 1.11
N ILE A 79 -5.89 7.99 0.74
CA ILE A 79 -6.94 7.23 0.06
C ILE A 79 -7.12 5.88 0.74
N LEU A 80 -8.31 5.32 0.64
CA LEU A 80 -8.60 3.95 1.05
C LEU A 80 -8.95 3.15 -0.20
N ASP A 81 -8.08 2.21 -0.57
CA ASP A 81 -8.26 1.30 -1.69
C ASP A 81 -9.22 0.15 -1.35
N ASN A 82 -9.97 -0.32 -2.35
CA ASN A 82 -10.91 -1.43 -2.23
C ASN A 82 -10.33 -2.73 -2.81
N ASN A 83 -10.07 -3.69 -1.94
CA ASN A 83 -9.47 -4.98 -2.31
C ASN A 83 -10.48 -6.14 -2.29
N VAL A 84 -11.79 -5.87 -2.27
CA VAL A 84 -12.84 -6.93 -2.23
C VAL A 84 -13.51 -7.20 -3.59
N GLY A 85 -13.12 -6.49 -4.65
CA GLY A 85 -13.60 -6.71 -6.02
C GLY A 85 -15.08 -6.36 -6.27
N ARG A 86 -15.70 -5.59 -5.37
CA ARG A 86 -17.07 -5.09 -5.52
C ARG A 86 -17.26 -3.81 -4.70
N ALA A 87 -18.28 -3.02 -5.03
CA ALA A 87 -18.56 -1.80 -4.29
C ALA A 87 -18.83 -2.05 -2.80
N GLN A 88 -18.25 -1.22 -1.94
CA GLN A 88 -18.42 -1.26 -0.49
C GLN A 88 -18.71 0.14 0.04
N TYR A 89 -19.38 0.21 1.20
CA TYR A 89 -19.34 1.45 1.97
C TYR A 89 -17.90 1.67 2.44
N MET A 90 -17.33 2.81 2.10
CA MET A 90 -15.99 3.21 2.47
C MET A 90 -16.00 4.65 2.96
N SER A 91 -15.12 4.94 3.91
CA SER A 91 -14.87 6.31 4.33
C SER A 91 -13.41 6.46 4.72
N VAL A 92 -12.79 7.51 4.21
CA VAL A 92 -11.46 7.96 4.63
C VAL A 92 -11.58 9.39 5.11
N GLN A 93 -10.89 9.72 6.20
CA GLN A 93 -10.95 11.05 6.79
C GLN A 93 -9.59 11.40 7.36
N ILE A 94 -9.12 12.61 7.08
CA ILE A 94 -7.99 13.21 7.79
C ILE A 94 -8.52 14.39 8.58
N CYS A 95 -8.09 14.53 9.84
CA CYS A 95 -8.34 15.75 10.60
C CYS A 95 -7.06 16.54 10.82
N LYS A 96 -7.23 17.85 11.08
CA LYS A 96 -6.20 18.65 11.74
C LYS A 96 -5.85 18.04 13.10
N VAL A 97 -4.64 18.31 13.56
CA VAL A 97 -4.09 17.80 14.82
C VAL A 97 -4.92 18.21 16.03
N ASP A 98 -5.45 19.44 16.00
CA ASP A 98 -6.34 20.00 17.02
C ASP A 98 -7.76 19.40 16.98
N GLY A 99 -8.06 18.56 15.98
CA GLY A 99 -9.37 17.94 15.78
C GLY A 99 -10.47 18.90 15.32
N THR A 100 -10.17 20.17 15.04
CA THR A 100 -11.18 21.21 14.78
C THR A 100 -11.78 21.14 13.38
N ALA A 101 -11.05 20.54 12.44
CA ALA A 101 -11.53 20.32 11.08
C ALA A 101 -11.13 18.93 10.60
N CYS A 102 -12.10 18.19 10.09
CA CYS A 102 -11.92 16.91 9.44
C CYS A 102 -12.50 16.98 8.03
N ASP A 103 -11.78 16.41 7.08
CA ASP A 103 -12.22 16.29 5.69
C ASP A 103 -12.50 14.81 5.39
N PRO A 104 -13.77 14.37 5.49
CA PRO A 104 -14.15 13.01 5.13
C PRO A 104 -14.55 12.91 3.66
N ASP A 105 -14.11 11.85 3.01
CA ASP A 105 -14.79 11.30 1.85
C ASP A 105 -15.49 10.00 2.28
N SER A 106 -16.76 9.85 1.93
CA SER A 106 -17.57 8.70 2.34
C SER A 106 -18.68 8.40 1.35
N GLY A 107 -18.92 7.12 1.12
CA GLY A 107 -19.89 6.68 0.12
C GLY A 107 -19.71 5.21 -0.22
N THR A 108 -20.37 4.79 -1.30
CA THR A 108 -20.23 3.44 -1.84
C THR A 108 -19.30 3.48 -3.05
N PHE A 109 -18.13 2.89 -2.93
CA PHE A 109 -17.07 2.96 -3.94
C PHE A 109 -16.63 1.57 -4.40
N SER A 110 -16.42 1.40 -5.71
CA SER A 110 -15.86 0.17 -6.28
C SER A 110 -14.34 0.10 -6.19
N GLU A 111 -13.67 1.25 -6.36
CA GLU A 111 -12.20 1.31 -6.45
C GLU A 111 -11.57 1.86 -5.17
N TYR A 112 -11.95 3.08 -4.75
CA TYR A 112 -11.35 3.72 -3.59
C TYR A 112 -12.25 4.84 -3.04
N ALA A 113 -12.01 5.22 -1.78
CA ALA A 113 -12.47 6.47 -1.19
C ALA A 113 -11.29 7.44 -1.03
N GLY A 114 -11.54 8.74 -1.14
CA GLY A 114 -10.53 9.80 -1.21
C GLY A 114 -10.35 10.34 -2.63
N PRO A 115 -9.34 11.20 -2.88
CA PRO A 115 -8.32 11.65 -1.95
C PRO A 115 -8.83 12.69 -0.96
N VAL A 116 -8.46 12.55 0.30
CA VAL A 116 -8.65 13.56 1.34
C VAL A 116 -7.32 14.21 1.69
N TYR A 117 -7.33 15.52 1.94
CA TYR A 117 -6.10 16.30 2.07
C TYR A 117 -5.97 16.97 3.43
N VAL A 118 -4.74 17.23 3.84
CA VAL A 118 -4.43 18.08 4.99
C VAL A 118 -3.23 18.98 4.67
N SER A 119 -3.32 20.25 5.04
CA SER A 119 -2.26 21.23 4.79
C SER A 119 -1.05 21.07 5.72
N SER A 120 -1.23 20.45 6.87
CA SER A 120 -0.19 20.11 7.85
C SER A 120 -0.41 18.68 8.35
N PHE A 121 0.39 17.74 7.86
CA PHE A 121 0.19 16.32 8.16
C PHE A 121 0.71 15.88 9.52
N ALA A 122 1.60 16.64 10.16
CA ALA A 122 2.29 16.19 11.37
C ALA A 122 1.29 15.78 12.44
N CYS A 123 1.32 14.53 12.91
CA CYS A 123 0.32 13.94 13.83
C CYS A 123 -1.15 13.98 13.38
N ALA A 124 -1.46 14.31 12.13
CA ALA A 124 -2.83 14.41 11.65
C ALA A 124 -3.52 13.04 11.77
N PRO A 125 -4.60 12.91 12.57
CA PRO A 125 -5.28 11.64 12.73
C PRO A 125 -6.01 11.26 11.44
N VAL A 126 -5.80 10.02 11.03
CA VAL A 126 -6.46 9.42 9.86
C VAL A 126 -7.42 8.34 10.34
N THR A 127 -8.63 8.36 9.80
CA THR A 127 -9.65 7.34 10.02
C THR A 127 -9.97 6.67 8.70
N ALA A 128 -10.04 5.34 8.70
CA ALA A 128 -10.43 4.52 7.56
C ALA A 128 -11.51 3.54 7.99
N LYS A 129 -12.63 3.53 7.29
CA LYS A 129 -13.78 2.67 7.56
C LYS A 129 -14.19 1.95 6.28
N MET A 130 -14.57 0.68 6.41
CA MET A 130 -15.14 -0.10 5.33
C MET A 130 -16.16 -1.10 5.87
N GLY A 131 -17.27 -1.28 5.14
CA GLY A 131 -18.37 -2.13 5.54
C GLY A 131 -19.37 -2.37 4.42
N SER A 132 -20.38 -3.19 4.69
CA SER A 132 -21.56 -3.29 3.82
C SER A 132 -22.41 -2.01 3.88
N SER A 133 -22.37 -1.29 5.00
CA SER A 133 -23.00 0.02 5.21
C SER A 133 -22.24 0.79 6.29
N SER A 134 -22.61 2.06 6.51
CA SER A 134 -22.06 2.88 7.59
C SER A 134 -22.32 2.32 9.00
N GLY A 135 -23.37 1.50 9.18
CA GLY A 135 -23.72 0.84 10.43
C GLY A 135 -23.19 -0.60 10.56
N SER A 136 -22.51 -1.14 9.55
CA SER A 136 -22.03 -2.52 9.51
C SER A 136 -20.61 -2.58 8.96
N LEU A 137 -19.67 -2.12 9.78
CA LEU A 137 -18.26 -1.99 9.45
C LEU A 137 -17.48 -3.25 9.82
N TYR A 138 -16.63 -3.72 8.91
CA TYR A 138 -15.62 -4.75 9.19
C TYR A 138 -14.20 -4.16 9.22
N ILE A 139 -14.03 -2.90 8.81
CA ILE A 139 -12.85 -2.08 9.08
C ILE A 139 -13.33 -0.81 9.79
N ASN A 140 -12.73 -0.51 10.93
CA ASN A 140 -12.87 0.76 11.65
C ASN A 140 -11.51 1.12 12.27
N TYR A 141 -10.64 1.68 11.45
CA TYR A 141 -9.26 2.02 11.79
C TYR A 141 -9.14 3.52 12.07
N LYS A 142 -8.40 3.88 13.12
CA LYS A 142 -8.03 5.26 13.44
C LYS A 142 -6.60 5.30 13.97
N SER A 143 -5.78 6.22 13.47
CA SER A 143 -4.42 6.40 13.98
C SER A 143 -3.88 7.80 13.70
N SER A 144 -3.15 8.36 14.66
CA SER A 144 -2.33 9.57 14.52
C SER A 144 -0.92 9.29 14.01
N TYR A 145 -0.55 8.02 13.79
CA TYR A 145 0.78 7.59 13.36
C TYR A 145 0.84 7.18 11.88
N VAL A 146 -0.21 7.47 11.12
CA VAL A 146 -0.18 7.35 9.65
C VAL A 146 0.81 8.37 9.09
N PHE A 147 0.73 9.60 9.60
CA PHE A 147 1.70 10.65 9.40
C PHE A 147 2.60 10.78 10.66
N PRO A 148 3.89 11.12 10.52
CA PRO A 148 4.78 11.20 11.67
C PRO A 148 4.43 12.39 12.56
N CYS A 149 4.70 12.24 13.85
CA CYS A 149 4.80 13.32 14.81
C CYS A 149 6.26 13.76 14.86
N GLY A 150 6.51 15.07 14.86
CA GLY A 150 7.86 15.64 14.95
C GLY A 150 8.59 15.28 16.24
#